data_AF-A0A353QTS9-F1
#
_entry.id   AF-A0A353QTS9-F1
#
_cell.length_a   1.000
_cell.length_b   1.000
_cell.length_c   1.000
_cell.angle_alpha   90.00
_cell.angle_beta   90.00
_cell.angle_gamma   90.00
#
_symmetry.space_group_name_H-M   'P 1'
#
loop_
_entity.id
_entity.type
_entity.pdbx_description
1 polymer ?
#
loop_
_entity_poly.entity_id
_entity_poly.type
_entity_poly.pdbx_seq_one_letter_code
_entity_poly.pdbx_strand_id
1 'polypeptide(L)'
;MRNILKTTVILSAIIGLIAGVLLLVPFFTPFITSNVFLSAFLIIGAAVVVYIKKSKFVSLIVGVLLFIIFLAPLLTPFILLSIFLIIGAVIIFYLKKNQLIGILSLQDGTIIGAVSGFVSLIAASVVYIPIWLLINFIWGYHQYKLGFGGFIFIVIAVALLISAPCNAFAGMLAAYIYEKIEDKPFDFQSHLEIEQDD
;
A
#
# COMPACT_ATOMS: atom_id res chain seq x y z
N MET A 1 21.00 -13.66 10.27
CA MET A 1 20.78 -13.13 8.91
C MET A 1 19.84 -13.98 8.05
N ARG A 2 20.16 -15.25 7.73
CA ARG A 2 19.39 -16.06 6.76
C ARG A 2 17.90 -16.25 7.09
N ASN A 3 17.57 -16.51 8.35
CA ASN A 3 16.18 -16.71 8.78
C ASN A 3 15.38 -15.40 8.77
N ILE A 4 15.99 -14.29 9.17
CA ILE A 4 15.38 -12.95 9.12
C ILE A 4 15.02 -12.60 7.68
N LEU A 5 15.95 -12.82 6.75
CA LEU A 5 15.71 -12.53 5.33
C LEU A 5 14.57 -13.38 4.75
N LYS A 6 14.48 -14.67 5.12
CA LYS A 6 13.35 -15.53 4.72
C LYS A 6 12.02 -14.97 5.24
N THR A 7 11.95 -14.58 6.51
CA THR A 7 10.74 -14.02 7.10
C THR A 7 10.36 -12.70 6.44
N THR A 8 11.32 -11.82 6.16
CA THR A 8 11.13 -10.58 5.39
C THR A 8 10.52 -10.85 4.03
N VAL A 9 11.07 -11.82 3.28
CA VAL A 9 10.58 -12.20 1.95
C VAL A 9 9.15 -12.73 2.01
N ILE A 10 8.82 -13.55 3.01
CA ILE A 10 7.46 -14.10 3.15
C ILE A 10 6.46 -12.98 3.48
N LEU A 11 6.79 -12.11 4.43
CA LEU A 11 5.93 -10.99 4.84
C LEU A 11 5.70 -10.01 3.67
N SER A 12 6.77 -9.63 2.98
CA SER A 12 6.68 -8.71 1.84
C SER A 12 5.90 -9.32 0.68
N ALA A 13 6.04 -10.62 0.44
CA ALA A 13 5.24 -11.33 -0.56
C ALA A 13 3.75 -11.31 -0.21
N ILE A 14 3.37 -11.61 1.05
CA ILE A 14 1.96 -11.59 1.49
C ILE A 14 1.36 -10.19 1.31
N ILE A 15 2.06 -9.16 1.78
CA ILE A 15 1.57 -7.77 1.65
C ILE A 15 1.50 -7.37 0.16
N GLY A 16 2.48 -7.77 -0.65
CA GLY A 16 2.48 -7.56 -2.08
C GLY A 16 1.28 -8.21 -2.77
N LEU A 17 0.95 -9.46 -2.46
CA LEU A 17 -0.23 -10.14 -2.98
C LEU A 17 -1.52 -9.39 -2.64
N ILE A 18 -1.69 -8.96 -1.38
CA ILE A 18 -2.85 -8.18 -0.94
C ILE A 18 -2.94 -6.86 -1.72
N ALA A 19 -1.82 -6.15 -1.85
CA ALA A 19 -1.74 -4.91 -2.61
C ALA A 19 -2.05 -5.12 -4.10
N GLY A 20 -1.63 -6.25 -4.67
CA GLY A 20 -1.97 -6.67 -6.04
C GLY A 20 -3.47 -6.84 -6.25
N VAL A 21 -4.19 -7.43 -5.28
CA VAL A 21 -5.66 -7.51 -5.30
C VAL A 21 -6.28 -6.11 -5.18
N LEU A 22 -5.77 -5.26 -4.29
CA LEU A 22 -6.28 -3.90 -4.12
C LEU A 22 -6.08 -3.03 -5.37
N LEU A 23 -4.99 -3.23 -6.12
CA LEU A 23 -4.74 -2.56 -7.40
C LEU A 23 -5.79 -2.89 -8.46
N LEU A 24 -6.56 -3.97 -8.30
CA LEU A 24 -7.63 -4.34 -9.21
C LEU A 24 -8.96 -3.63 -8.90
N VAL A 25 -9.12 -3.06 -7.69
CA VAL A 25 -10.36 -2.38 -7.28
C VAL A 25 -10.80 -1.32 -8.30
N PRO A 26 -9.91 -0.42 -8.80
CA PRO A 26 -10.28 0.56 -9.81
C PRO A 26 -10.79 -0.05 -11.12
N PHE A 27 -10.39 -1.27 -11.49
CA PHE A 27 -10.90 -1.94 -12.70
C PHE A 27 -12.33 -2.43 -12.55
N PHE A 28 -12.76 -2.75 -11.32
CA PHE A 28 -14.15 -3.12 -11.04
C PHE A 28 -15.04 -1.90 -10.75
N THR A 29 -14.46 -0.74 -10.38
CA THR A 29 -15.25 0.49 -10.18
C THR A 29 -16.07 0.95 -11.40
N PRO A 30 -15.57 0.96 -12.66
CA PRO A 30 -16.38 1.29 -13.84
C PRO A 30 -17.47 0.25 -14.16
N PHE A 31 -17.38 -0.98 -13.64
CA PHE A 31 -18.48 -1.95 -13.71
C PHE A 31 -19.60 -1.60 -12.74
N ILE A 32 -19.26 -1.13 -11.54
CA ILE A 32 -20.22 -0.65 -10.55
C ILE A 32 -20.86 0.69 -11.01
N THR A 33 -20.09 1.56 -11.68
CA THR A 33 -20.55 2.86 -12.17
C THR A 33 -20.97 2.88 -13.64
N SER A 34 -21.21 1.71 -14.25
CA SER A 34 -21.60 1.60 -15.67
C SER A 34 -22.71 2.60 -16.05
N ASN A 35 -22.72 3.05 -17.31
CA ASN A 35 -23.63 4.10 -17.82
C ASN A 35 -25.12 3.89 -17.47
N VAL A 36 -25.56 2.65 -17.23
CA VAL A 36 -26.93 2.32 -16.78
C VAL A 36 -27.14 2.68 -15.31
N PHE A 37 -26.17 2.43 -14.44
CA PHE A 37 -26.20 2.86 -13.04
C PHE A 37 -25.96 4.37 -12.92
N LEU A 38 -25.04 4.96 -13.68
CA LEU A 38 -24.79 6.40 -13.66
C LEU A 38 -25.99 7.20 -14.22
N SER A 39 -26.65 6.71 -15.28
CA SER A 39 -27.88 7.32 -15.80
C SER A 39 -29.07 7.10 -14.86
N ALA A 40 -29.22 5.91 -14.26
CA ALA A 40 -30.23 5.68 -13.22
C ALA A 40 -29.98 6.54 -11.97
N PHE A 41 -28.72 6.75 -11.56
CA PHE A 41 -28.35 7.63 -10.44
C PHE A 41 -28.47 9.12 -10.78
N LEU A 42 -28.24 9.53 -12.03
CA LEU A 42 -28.50 10.89 -12.50
C LEU A 42 -30.00 11.15 -12.64
N ILE A 43 -30.79 10.16 -13.06
CA ILE A 43 -32.26 10.25 -13.14
C ILE A 43 -32.86 10.26 -11.73
N ILE A 44 -32.40 9.38 -10.82
CA ILE A 44 -32.80 9.38 -9.42
C ILE A 44 -32.28 10.64 -8.72
N GLY A 45 -31.05 11.05 -8.96
CA GLY A 45 -30.45 12.27 -8.42
C GLY A 45 -31.14 13.54 -8.91
N ALA A 46 -31.52 13.61 -10.19
CA ALA A 46 -32.32 14.70 -10.73
C ALA A 46 -33.76 14.66 -10.21
N ALA A 47 -34.39 13.49 -10.12
CA ALA A 47 -35.72 13.31 -9.52
C ALA A 47 -35.72 13.72 -8.05
N VAL A 48 -34.66 13.37 -7.32
CA VAL A 48 -34.42 13.74 -5.92
C VAL A 48 -34.15 15.24 -5.81
N VAL A 49 -33.34 15.87 -6.67
CA VAL A 49 -33.13 17.34 -6.68
C VAL A 49 -34.42 18.10 -7.00
N VAL A 50 -35.24 17.59 -7.92
CA VAL A 50 -36.58 18.14 -8.23
C VAL A 50 -37.53 17.98 -7.02
N TYR A 51 -37.46 16.86 -6.30
CA TYR A 51 -38.24 16.63 -5.08
C TYR A 51 -37.72 17.42 -3.86
N ILE A 52 -36.41 17.71 -3.81
CA ILE A 52 -35.66 18.33 -2.69
C ILE A 52 -35.59 19.86 -2.77
N LYS A 53 -36.29 20.50 -3.72
CA LYS A 53 -36.48 21.97 -3.70
C LYS A 53 -37.05 22.51 -2.37
N LYS A 54 -37.47 21.63 -1.44
CA LYS A 54 -37.92 21.91 -0.07
C LYS A 54 -36.90 21.71 1.08
N SER A 55 -35.70 21.14 0.91
CA SER A 55 -34.75 20.95 2.03
C SER A 55 -33.27 21.03 1.62
N LYS A 56 -32.55 22.07 2.06
CA LYS A 56 -31.14 22.34 1.70
C LYS A 56 -30.12 21.36 2.33
N PHE A 57 -30.50 20.63 3.38
CA PHE A 57 -29.56 19.82 4.18
C PHE A 57 -29.28 18.44 3.58
N VAL A 58 -30.26 17.85 2.91
CA VAL A 58 -30.15 16.47 2.39
C VAL A 58 -29.31 16.40 1.11
N SER A 59 -29.32 17.43 0.26
CA SER A 59 -28.49 17.44 -0.95
C SER A 59 -26.99 17.55 -0.64
N LEU A 60 -26.61 18.22 0.45
CA LEU A 60 -25.23 18.31 0.91
C LEU A 60 -24.69 16.94 1.31
N ILE A 61 -25.46 16.19 2.11
CA ILE A 61 -25.06 14.86 2.60
C ILE A 61 -24.90 13.87 1.44
N VAL A 62 -25.86 13.87 0.50
CA VAL A 62 -25.79 13.02 -0.69
C VAL A 62 -24.61 13.43 -1.59
N GLY A 63 -24.34 14.73 -1.76
CA GLY A 63 -23.20 15.22 -2.53
C GLY A 63 -21.85 14.82 -1.93
N VAL A 64 -21.71 14.87 -0.60
CA VAL A 64 -20.48 14.44 0.10
C VAL A 64 -20.27 12.93 -0.04
N LEU A 65 -21.32 12.12 0.13
CA LEU A 65 -21.23 10.68 -0.05
C LEU A 65 -20.84 10.33 -1.49
N LEU A 66 -21.41 11.02 -2.48
CA LEU A 66 -21.05 10.84 -3.89
C LEU A 66 -19.61 11.28 -4.17
N PHE A 67 -19.14 12.39 -3.59
CA PHE A 67 -17.76 12.84 -3.70
C PHE A 67 -16.76 11.82 -3.16
N ILE A 68 -17.04 11.20 -2.00
CA ILE A 68 -16.19 10.16 -1.42
C ILE A 68 -16.11 8.93 -2.34
N ILE A 69 -17.24 8.50 -2.90
CA ILE A 69 -17.31 7.36 -3.84
C ILE A 69 -16.52 7.66 -5.13
N PHE A 70 -16.59 8.90 -5.64
CA PHE A 70 -15.87 9.33 -6.84
C PHE A 70 -14.38 9.60 -6.61
N LEU A 71 -13.98 10.03 -5.42
CA LEU A 71 -12.58 10.34 -5.10
C LEU A 71 -11.77 9.08 -4.77
N ALA A 72 -12.42 8.03 -4.25
CA ALA A 72 -11.80 6.75 -3.93
C ALA A 72 -10.97 6.15 -5.09
N PRO A 73 -11.49 5.99 -6.32
CA PRO A 73 -10.71 5.43 -7.44
C PRO A 73 -9.53 6.33 -7.86
N LEU A 74 -9.60 7.65 -7.63
CA LEU A 74 -8.51 8.58 -7.94
C LEU A 74 -7.37 8.50 -6.93
N LEU A 75 -7.68 8.38 -5.63
CA LEU A 75 -6.68 8.32 -4.55
C LEU A 75 -6.04 6.93 -4.40
N THR A 76 -6.76 5.87 -4.75
CA THR A 76 -6.30 4.47 -4.62
C THR A 76 -4.91 4.20 -5.22
N PRO A 77 -4.58 4.61 -6.47
CA PRO A 77 -3.24 4.37 -7.02
C PRO A 77 -2.13 5.11 -6.28
N PHE A 78 -2.38 6.32 -5.76
CA PHE A 78 -1.39 7.09 -5.00
C PHE A 78 -1.16 6.50 -3.60
N ILE A 79 -2.21 6.02 -2.95
CA ILE A 79 -2.12 5.34 -1.65
C ILE A 79 -1.34 4.02 -1.80
N LEU A 80 -1.65 3.25 -2.84
CA LEU A 80 -0.93 1.99 -3.11
C LEU A 80 0.53 2.24 -3.48
N LEU A 81 0.83 3.25 -4.29
CA LEU A 81 2.21 3.65 -4.57
C LEU A 81 2.95 4.03 -3.28
N SER A 82 2.33 4.81 -2.40
CA SER A 82 2.93 5.21 -1.12
C SER A 82 3.24 3.99 -0.23
N ILE A 83 2.35 3.00 -0.19
CA ILE A 83 2.58 1.73 0.53
C ILE A 83 3.81 1.01 -0.03
N PHE A 84 3.96 0.93 -1.35
CA PHE A 84 5.13 0.33 -2.00
C PHE A 84 6.43 1.10 -1.81
N LEU A 85 6.42 2.31 -1.26
CA LEU A 85 7.64 3.09 -0.98
C LEU A 85 8.12 2.96 0.47
N ILE A 86 7.24 2.56 1.40
CA ILE A 86 7.54 2.53 2.85
C ILE A 86 7.41 1.13 3.48
N ILE A 87 7.10 0.10 2.70
CA ILE A 87 6.91 -1.27 3.19
C ILE A 87 8.13 -1.81 3.96
N GLY A 88 9.34 -1.38 3.58
CA GLY A 88 10.56 -1.74 4.27
C GLY A 88 10.64 -1.25 5.71
N ALA A 89 10.21 -0.01 5.96
CA ALA A 89 10.13 0.52 7.33
C ALA A 89 9.08 -0.24 8.15
N VAL A 90 7.93 -0.55 7.55
CA VAL A 90 6.85 -1.32 8.20
C VAL A 90 7.31 -2.72 8.60
N ILE A 91 8.05 -3.41 7.73
CA ILE A 91 8.57 -4.75 8.03
C ILE A 91 9.62 -4.70 9.13
N ILE A 92 10.52 -3.72 9.13
CA ILE A 92 11.50 -3.56 10.23
C ILE A 92 10.78 -3.29 11.55
N PHE A 93 9.78 -2.40 11.56
CA PHE A 93 8.94 -2.17 12.74
C PHE A 93 8.30 -3.46 13.24
N TYR A 94 7.71 -4.26 12.34
CA TYR A 94 7.09 -5.55 12.69
C TYR A 94 8.11 -6.55 13.26
N LEU A 95 9.25 -6.71 12.61
CA LEU A 95 10.30 -7.62 13.07
C LEU A 95 10.81 -7.23 14.45
N LYS A 96 10.99 -5.93 14.69
CA LYS A 96 11.48 -5.39 15.97
C LYS A 96 10.45 -5.55 17.08
N LYS A 97 9.19 -5.23 16.80
CA LYS A 97 8.06 -5.41 17.73
C LYS A 97 7.91 -6.85 18.21
N ASN A 98 8.19 -7.84 17.35
CA ASN A 98 8.11 -9.26 17.68
C ASN A 98 9.45 -9.85 18.17
N GLN A 99 10.45 -9.01 18.48
CA GLN A 99 11.78 -9.44 18.94
C GLN A 99 12.48 -10.44 18.01
N LEU A 100 12.16 -10.40 16.71
CA LEU A 100 12.74 -11.30 15.69
C LEU A 100 14.11 -10.81 15.21
N ILE A 101 14.45 -9.58 15.53
CA ILE A 101 15.71 -8.91 15.19
C ILE A 101 16.25 -8.18 16.42
N GLY A 102 17.56 -8.31 16.66
CA GLY A 102 18.29 -7.59 17.71
C GLY A 102 18.65 -6.17 17.28
N ILE A 103 19.81 -5.68 17.75
CA ILE A 103 20.38 -4.40 17.31
C ILE A 103 20.57 -4.46 15.79
N LEU A 104 19.97 -3.52 15.07
CA LEU A 104 20.06 -3.44 13.62
C LEU A 104 21.16 -2.47 13.23
N SER A 105 22.07 -2.89 12.36
CA SER A 105 22.93 -1.94 11.67
C SER A 105 22.16 -1.21 10.57
N LEU A 106 22.63 -0.02 10.19
CA LEU A 106 22.15 0.71 9.03
C LEU A 106 22.18 -0.14 7.75
N GLN A 107 23.21 -0.96 7.57
CA GLN A 107 23.35 -1.86 6.43
C GLN A 107 22.25 -2.92 6.41
N ASP A 108 21.94 -3.53 7.56
CA ASP A 108 20.90 -4.55 7.67
C ASP A 108 19.52 -3.98 7.36
N GLY A 109 19.22 -2.79 7.88
CA GLY A 109 17.98 -2.07 7.57
C GLY A 109 17.84 -1.75 6.09
N THR A 110 18.93 -1.34 5.45
CA THR A 110 18.97 -1.06 4.01
C THR A 110 18.66 -2.32 3.19
N ILE A 111 19.28 -3.45 3.53
CA ILE A 111 19.08 -4.74 2.82
C ILE A 111 17.65 -5.24 3.01
N ILE A 112 17.15 -5.26 4.25
CA ILE A 112 15.79 -5.70 4.58
C ILE A 112 14.76 -4.83 3.84
N GLY A 113 14.97 -3.51 3.85
CA GLY A 113 14.15 -2.56 3.11
C GLY A 113 14.16 -2.82 1.61
N ALA A 114 15.34 -2.88 0.98
CA ALA A 114 15.45 -3.11 -0.46
C ALA A 114 14.75 -4.40 -0.92
N VAL A 115 14.98 -5.50 -0.20
CA VAL A 115 14.40 -6.81 -0.49
C VAL A 115 12.88 -6.79 -0.31
N SER A 116 12.38 -6.12 0.72
CA SER A 116 10.93 -6.00 0.91
C SER A 116 10.23 -5.22 -0.21
N GLY A 117 10.79 -4.08 -0.64
CA GLY A 117 10.24 -3.28 -1.73
C GLY A 117 10.19 -4.09 -3.02
N PHE A 118 11.31 -4.70 -3.39
CA PHE A 118 11.40 -5.56 -4.56
C PHE A 118 10.38 -6.71 -4.53
N VAL A 119 10.39 -7.52 -3.48
CA VAL A 119 9.53 -8.71 -3.39
C VAL A 119 8.05 -8.34 -3.36
N SER A 120 7.69 -7.28 -2.65
CA SER A 120 6.28 -6.84 -2.58
C SER A 120 5.75 -6.40 -3.94
N LEU A 121 6.53 -5.67 -4.74
CA LEU A 121 6.10 -5.25 -6.07
C LEU A 121 6.01 -6.42 -7.05
N ILE A 122 6.95 -7.36 -7.00
CA ILE A 122 6.89 -8.59 -7.80
C ILE A 122 5.66 -9.41 -7.44
N ALA A 123 5.41 -9.63 -6.15
CA ALA A 123 4.24 -10.37 -5.67
C ALA A 123 2.91 -9.69 -6.08
N ALA A 124 2.83 -8.36 -5.98
CA ALA A 124 1.68 -7.61 -6.45
C ALA A 124 1.44 -7.79 -7.95
N SER A 125 2.52 -7.78 -8.73
CA SER A 125 2.48 -7.93 -10.19
C SER A 125 2.00 -9.31 -10.63
N VAL A 126 2.37 -10.37 -9.90
CA VAL A 126 1.92 -11.75 -10.19
C VAL A 126 0.39 -11.88 -10.10
N VAL A 127 -0.27 -11.09 -9.25
CA VAL A 127 -1.74 -11.09 -9.13
C VAL A 127 -2.37 -10.09 -10.11
N TYR A 128 -1.83 -8.87 -10.14
CA TYR A 128 -2.42 -7.78 -10.89
C TYR A 128 -2.37 -8.03 -12.41
N ILE A 129 -1.23 -8.50 -12.94
CA ILE A 129 -1.02 -8.62 -14.39
C ILE A 129 -1.96 -9.65 -15.03
N PRO A 130 -2.06 -10.90 -14.54
CA PRO A 130 -2.89 -11.90 -15.21
C PRO A 130 -4.37 -11.49 -15.20
N ILE A 131 -4.85 -10.93 -14.09
CA ILE A 131 -6.24 -10.49 -13.98
C ILE A 131 -6.49 -9.27 -14.87
N TRP A 132 -5.57 -8.31 -14.89
CA TRP A 132 -5.64 -7.16 -15.80
C TRP A 132 -5.68 -7.61 -17.26
N LEU A 133 -4.80 -8.52 -17.69
CA LEU A 133 -4.80 -9.08 -19.05
C LEU A 133 -6.12 -9.76 -19.39
N LEU A 134 -6.67 -10.55 -18.45
CA LEU A 134 -7.95 -11.24 -18.62
C LEU A 134 -9.12 -10.24 -18.77
N ILE A 135 -9.13 -9.16 -17.98
CA ILE A 135 -10.13 -8.09 -18.11
C ILE A 135 -10.02 -7.41 -19.49
N ASN A 136 -8.81 -7.04 -19.93
CA ASN A 136 -8.64 -6.41 -21.24
C ASN A 136 -9.01 -7.34 -22.40
N PHE A 137 -8.74 -8.64 -22.26
CA PHE A 137 -9.10 -9.64 -23.26
C PHE A 137 -10.61 -9.81 -23.39
N ILE A 138 -11.34 -9.90 -22.27
CA ILE A 138 -12.80 -10.10 -22.28
C ILE A 138 -13.55 -8.84 -22.72
N TRP A 139 -13.12 -7.67 -22.26
CA TRP A 139 -13.86 -6.41 -22.45
C TRP A 139 -13.29 -5.49 -23.55
N GLY A 140 -12.24 -5.91 -24.26
CA GLY A 140 -11.72 -5.15 -25.40
C GLY A 140 -11.14 -3.78 -25.03
N TYR A 141 -10.70 -3.58 -23.79
CA TYR A 141 -10.01 -2.38 -23.37
C TYR A 141 -8.60 -2.33 -24.00
N HIS A 142 -8.50 -1.89 -25.26
CA HIS A 142 -7.23 -1.77 -25.98
C HIS A 142 -6.46 -0.49 -25.60
N GLN A 143 -6.31 -0.21 -24.31
CA GLN A 143 -5.72 1.05 -23.82
C GLN A 143 -4.17 1.06 -23.91
N TYR A 144 -3.52 -0.11 -23.96
CA TYR A 144 -2.06 -0.20 -23.92
C TYR A 144 -1.51 -1.12 -25.02
N LYS A 145 -0.71 -0.57 -25.94
CA LYS A 145 -0.01 -1.29 -27.02
C LYS A 145 1.28 -1.99 -26.57
N LEU A 146 1.42 -2.22 -25.27
CA LEU A 146 2.67 -2.72 -24.69
C LEU A 146 2.58 -4.25 -24.61
N GLY A 147 3.40 -4.94 -25.42
CA GLY A 147 3.43 -6.40 -25.43
C GLY A 147 3.88 -6.98 -24.08
N PHE A 148 3.53 -8.23 -23.81
CA PHE A 148 3.81 -8.93 -22.54
C PHE A 148 5.26 -8.76 -22.07
N GLY A 149 6.23 -8.90 -22.97
CA GLY A 149 7.66 -8.72 -22.65
C GLY A 149 8.03 -7.30 -22.22
N GLY A 150 7.44 -6.28 -22.85
CA GLY A 150 7.64 -4.89 -22.44
C GLY A 150 7.03 -4.60 -21.07
N PHE A 151 5.91 -5.25 -20.74
CA PHE A 151 5.25 -5.07 -19.46
C PHE A 151 6.07 -5.69 -18.31
N ILE A 152 6.58 -6.91 -18.52
CA ILE A 152 7.52 -7.55 -17.59
C ILE A 152 8.75 -6.66 -17.37
N PHE A 153 9.31 -6.11 -18.46
CA PHE A 153 10.45 -5.21 -18.37
C PHE A 153 10.14 -3.99 -17.50
N ILE A 154 8.99 -3.34 -17.70
CA ILE A 154 8.57 -2.19 -16.88
C ILE A 154 8.43 -2.57 -15.41
N VAL A 155 7.82 -3.71 -15.10
CA VAL A 155 7.67 -4.17 -13.71
C VAL A 155 9.01 -4.40 -13.04
N ILE A 156 9.93 -5.09 -13.72
CA ILE A 156 11.28 -5.32 -13.19
C ILE A 156 12.03 -3.99 -13.04
N ALA A 157 11.91 -3.09 -14.01
CA ALA A 157 12.53 -1.76 -13.96
C ALA A 157 12.00 -0.93 -12.78
N VAL A 158 10.68 -0.88 -12.56
CA VAL A 158 10.07 -0.17 -11.43
C VAL A 158 10.44 -0.83 -10.10
N ALA A 159 10.51 -2.18 -10.05
CA ALA A 159 10.94 -2.90 -8.85
C ALA A 159 12.37 -2.55 -8.45
N LEU A 160 13.30 -2.51 -9.42
CA LEU A 160 14.72 -2.31 -9.17
C LEU A 160 15.13 -0.84 -9.05
N LEU A 161 14.51 0.06 -9.82
CA LEU A 161 14.94 1.47 -9.90
C LEU A 161 14.15 2.37 -8.96
N ILE A 162 12.95 1.96 -8.53
CA ILE A 162 12.07 2.80 -7.72
C ILE A 162 11.74 2.11 -6.40
N SER A 163 11.10 0.96 -6.43
CA SER A 163 10.59 0.33 -5.20
C SER A 163 11.73 -0.13 -4.28
N ALA A 164 12.70 -0.90 -4.79
CA ALA A 164 13.81 -1.37 -3.96
C ALA A 164 14.65 -0.20 -3.39
N PRO A 165 15.07 0.82 -4.16
CA PRO A 165 15.86 1.93 -3.61
C PRO A 165 15.10 2.79 -2.59
N CYS A 166 13.82 3.11 -2.85
CA CYS A 166 13.02 3.87 -1.89
C CYS A 166 12.84 3.11 -0.58
N ASN A 167 12.59 1.80 -0.65
CA ASN A 167 12.48 0.99 0.57
C ASN A 167 13.81 0.72 1.24
N ALA A 168 14.92 0.67 0.49
CA ALA A 168 16.26 0.62 1.07
C ALA A 168 16.49 1.85 1.95
N PHE A 169 16.14 3.03 1.46
CA PHE A 169 16.23 4.28 2.22
C PHE A 169 15.27 4.31 3.42
N ALA A 170 14.01 3.91 3.23
CA ALA A 170 13.04 3.83 4.32
C ALA A 170 13.48 2.82 5.41
N GLY A 171 14.04 1.68 5.00
CA GLY A 171 14.53 0.66 5.91
C GLY A 171 15.79 1.10 6.68
N MET A 172 16.70 1.79 6.01
CA MET A 172 17.86 2.42 6.64
C MET A 172 17.44 3.46 7.70
N LEU A 173 16.48 4.32 7.37
CA LEU A 173 15.91 5.30 8.31
C LEU A 173 15.28 4.64 9.53
N ALA A 174 14.51 3.57 9.32
CA ALA A 174 13.92 2.81 10.43
C ALA A 174 15.00 2.19 11.33
N ALA A 175 16.05 1.61 10.74
CA ALA A 175 17.18 1.06 11.49
C ALA A 175 17.90 2.15 12.31
N TYR A 176 18.16 3.32 11.70
CA TYR A 176 18.77 4.46 12.39
C TYR A 176 17.96 4.92 13.61
N ILE A 177 16.64 5.03 13.46
CA ILE A 177 15.75 5.44 14.55
C ILE A 177 15.83 4.41 15.68
N TYR A 178 15.79 3.11 15.37
CA TYR A 178 15.89 2.05 16.38
C TYR A 178 17.24 2.02 17.06
N GLU A 179 18.33 2.18 16.32
CA GLU A 179 19.69 2.30 16.87
C GLU A 179 19.76 3.44 17.90
N LYS A 180 19.17 4.61 17.60
CA LYS A 180 19.15 5.75 18.53
C LYS A 180 18.21 5.61 19.72
N ILE A 181 17.14 4.81 19.60
CA ILE A 181 16.24 4.54 20.73
C ILE A 181 16.90 3.54 21.69
N GLU A 182 17.62 2.54 21.15
CA GLU A 182 18.28 1.49 21.94
C GLU A 182 19.62 1.92 22.53
N ASP A 183 20.31 2.88 21.92
CA ASP A 183 21.51 3.53 22.48
C ASP A 183 21.22 4.39 23.72
N LYS A 184 19.95 4.63 24.08
CA LYS A 184 19.63 5.21 25.38
C LYS A 184 19.97 4.18 26.45
N PRO A 185 20.92 4.46 27.38
CA PRO A 185 21.25 3.51 28.42
C PRO A 185 19.97 3.14 29.16
N PHE A 186 19.79 1.84 29.40
CA PHE A 186 18.76 1.32 30.30
C PHE A 186 18.95 2.06 31.63
N ASP A 187 18.04 2.99 31.94
CA ASP A 187 18.15 3.81 33.12
C ASP A 187 17.81 2.94 34.33
N PHE A 188 18.84 2.27 34.88
CA PHE A 188 18.71 1.53 36.12
C PHE A 188 18.33 2.43 37.30
N GLN A 189 18.45 3.77 37.20
CA GLN A 189 18.05 4.67 38.29
C GLN A 189 16.52 4.72 38.44
N SER A 190 15.74 4.63 37.36
CA SER A 190 14.27 4.67 37.47
C SER A 190 13.65 3.42 38.11
N HIS A 191 14.43 2.35 38.29
CA HIS A 191 14.00 1.13 38.98
C HIS A 191 14.50 1.04 40.43
N LEU A 192 15.52 1.80 40.81
CA LEU A 192 16.03 1.82 42.19
C LEU A 192 15.26 2.79 43.10
N GLU A 193 14.58 3.79 42.52
CA GLU A 193 13.74 4.73 43.30
C GLU A 193 12.40 4.11 43.74
N ILE A 194 11.98 2.99 43.15
CA ILE A 194 10.70 2.33 43.52
C ILE A 194 10.90 1.36 44.71
N GLU A 195 12.13 0.95 45.01
CA GLU A 195 12.46 -0.02 46.07
C GLU A 195 13.03 0.62 47.35
N GLN A 196 13.19 1.95 47.39
CA GLN A 196 13.74 2.66 48.56
C GLN A 196 12.72 3.40 49.42
N ASP A 197 11.42 3.31 49.08
CA ASP A 197 10.32 3.98 49.80
C ASP A 197 9.48 3.04 50.70
N ASP A 198 9.99 1.84 51.05
CA ASP A 198 9.41 0.95 52.08
C ASP A 198 10.25 0.90 53.37
#